data_AF-A0A7X7SKY9-F1
#
_entry.id   AF-A0A7X7SKY9-F1
#
_cell.length_a   1.000
_cell.length_b   1.000
_cell.length_c   1.000
_cell.angle_alpha   90.00
_cell.angle_beta   90.00
_cell.angle_gamma   90.00
#
_symmetry.space_group_name_H-M   'P 1'
#
loop_
_entity.id
_entity.type
_entity.pdbx_description
1 polymer ?
#
loop_
_entity_poly.entity_id
_entity_poly.type
_entity_poly.pdbx_seq_one_letter_code
_entity_poly.pdbx_strand_id
1 'polypeptide(L)'
;MNEFLTFRKMVTPVFIQVVFWLGLVANLGVSIYTMTRGGISILLGFLLILLGSLMVRVYCELVILLFRIYDSLRAIEGKGSGSIA
;
A
#
# COMPACT_ATOMS: atom_id res chain seq x y z
N MET A 1 -27.98 7.50 9.41
CA MET A 1 -27.29 8.28 8.34
C MET A 1 -25.99 8.96 8.81
N ASN A 2 -25.70 9.05 10.12
CA ASN A 2 -24.42 9.53 10.66
C ASN A 2 -23.40 8.40 10.93
N GLU A 3 -23.41 7.34 10.13
CA GLU A 3 -22.43 6.24 10.25
C GLU A 3 -21.17 6.47 9.39
N PHE A 4 -21.17 7.50 8.56
CA PHE A 4 -19.99 7.97 7.82
C PHE A 4 -18.95 8.67 8.71
N LEU A 5 -19.31 8.99 9.96
CA LEU A 5 -18.40 9.54 10.98
C LEU A 5 -17.90 8.49 11.96
N THR A 6 -18.24 7.21 11.75
CA THR A 6 -17.45 6.13 12.34
C THR A 6 -16.19 5.95 11.50
N PHE A 7 -15.24 6.87 11.71
CA PHE A 7 -13.85 6.88 11.24
C PHE A 7 -13.03 5.63 11.68
N ARG A 8 -13.72 4.61 12.19
CA ARG A 8 -13.24 3.28 12.56
C ARG A 8 -13.44 2.27 11.42
N LYS A 9 -14.26 2.55 10.40
CA LYS A 9 -14.29 1.73 9.19
C LYS A 9 -13.07 2.05 8.33
N MET A 10 -11.90 1.57 8.75
CA MET A 10 -10.67 1.36 7.98
C MET A 10 -10.62 2.07 6.60
N VAL A 11 -10.67 3.40 6.58
CA VAL A 11 -10.46 4.17 5.33
C VAL A 11 -9.01 4.03 4.90
N THR A 12 -8.10 3.92 5.87
CA THR A 12 -6.66 3.85 5.65
C THR A 12 -6.20 2.70 4.73
N PRO A 13 -6.60 1.43 4.93
CA PRO A 13 -6.19 0.37 4.00
C PRO A 13 -6.73 0.56 2.58
N VAL A 14 -7.97 1.06 2.43
CA VAL A 14 -8.55 1.35 1.10
C VAL A 14 -7.81 2.51 0.42
N PHE A 15 -7.48 3.57 1.17
CA PHE A 15 -6.70 4.69 0.67
C PHE A 15 -5.32 4.23 0.17
N ILE A 16 -4.64 3.35 0.91
CA ILE A 16 -3.34 2.81 0.52
C ILE A 16 -3.43 1.93 -0.74
N GLN A 17 -4.51 1.17 -0.92
CA GLN A 17 -4.75 0.43 -2.17
C GLN A 17 -4.85 1.36 -3.39
N VAL A 18 -5.50 2.52 -3.25
CA VAL A 18 -5.58 3.53 -4.32
C VAL A 18 -4.20 4.10 -4.65
N VAL A 19 -3.40 4.43 -3.62
CA VAL A 19 -2.02 4.92 -3.79
C VAL A 19 -1.13 3.86 -4.46
N PHE A 20 -1.30 2.58 -4.11
CA PHE A 20 -0.56 1.48 -4.75
C PHE A 20 -0.81 1.42 -6.25
N TRP A 21 -2.08 1.50 -6.66
CA TRP A 21 -2.40 1.44 -8.08
C TRP A 21 -1.83 2.63 -8.83
N LEU A 22 -1.86 3.82 -8.23
CA LEU A 22 -1.23 5.03 -8.75
C LEU A 22 0.30 4.86 -8.89
N GLY A 23 0.95 4.30 -7.86
CA GLY A 23 2.39 4.01 -7.86
C GLY A 23 2.79 2.98 -8.91
N LEU A 24 1.96 1.95 -9.12
CA LEU A 24 2.17 0.94 -10.15
C LEU A 24 2.08 1.55 -11.56
N VAL A 25 1.06 2.39 -11.81
CA VAL A 25 0.89 3.11 -13.08
C VAL A 25 2.06 4.07 -13.31
N ALA A 26 2.50 4.79 -12.28
CA ALA A 26 3.67 5.67 -12.36
C ALA A 26 4.95 4.88 -12.68
N ASN A 27 5.18 3.73 -12.01
CA ASN A 27 6.34 2.87 -12.26
C ASN A 27 6.37 2.36 -13.71
N LEU A 28 5.21 1.95 -14.24
CA LEU A 28 5.06 1.57 -15.64
C LEU A 28 5.39 2.74 -16.58
N GLY A 29 4.85 3.94 -16.32
CA GLY A 29 5.12 5.12 -17.12
C GLY A 29 6.59 5.52 -17.14
N VAL A 30 7.24 5.54 -15.98
CA VAL A 30 8.68 5.83 -15.85
C VAL A 30 9.51 4.80 -16.60
N SER A 31 9.16 3.52 -16.48
CA SER A 31 9.91 2.45 -17.14
C SER A 31 9.78 2.47 -18.67
N ILE A 32 8.59 2.78 -19.19
CA ILE A 32 8.39 2.95 -20.63
C ILE A 32 9.20 4.16 -21.12
N TYR A 33 9.19 5.26 -20.37
CA TYR A 33 9.96 6.46 -20.70
C TYR A 33 11.48 6.22 -20.68
N THR A 34 11.99 5.41 -19.75
CA THR A 34 13.43 5.08 -19.70
C THR A 34 13.84 4.18 -20.86
N MET A 35 12.95 3.31 -21.36
CA MET A 35 13.20 2.49 -22.55
C MET A 35 13.30 3.33 -23.83
N THR A 36 12.56 4.44 -23.95
CA THR A 36 12.61 5.31 -25.14
C THR A 36 13.97 6.01 -25.33
N ARG A 37 14.85 6.03 -24.32
CA ARG A 37 16.19 6.63 -24.41
C ARG A 37 17.22 5.75 -25.14
N GLY A 38 16.90 4.49 -25.41
CA GLY A 38 17.72 3.57 -26.21
C GLY A 38 18.98 3.05 -25.51
N GLY A 39 19.63 2.04 -26.11
CA GLY A 39 20.88 1.45 -25.61
C GLY A 39 20.71 0.65 -24.31
N ILE A 40 21.66 0.80 -23.38
CA ILE A 40 21.68 0.11 -22.07
C ILE A 40 20.44 0.47 -21.22
N SER A 41 19.82 1.63 -21.49
CA SER A 41 18.61 2.08 -20.80
C SER A 41 17.40 1.16 -20.99
N ILE A 42 17.34 0.38 -22.07
CA ILE A 42 16.27 -0.61 -22.30
C ILE A 42 16.36 -1.77 -21.29
N LEU A 43 17.59 -2.28 -21.07
CA LEU A 43 17.84 -3.34 -20.10
C LEU A 43 17.58 -2.85 -18.67
N LEU A 44 17.99 -1.61 -18.36
CA LEU A 44 17.67 -0.96 -17.09
C LEU A 44 16.16 -0.75 -16.93
N GLY A 45 15.43 -0.36 -17.98
CA GLY A 45 13.97 -0.23 -17.95
C GLY A 45 13.28 -1.55 -17.60
N PHE A 46 13.69 -2.67 -18.20
CA PHE A 46 13.16 -4.00 -17.85
C PHE A 46 13.44 -4.38 -16.40
N LEU A 47 14.68 -4.14 -15.94
CA LEU A 47 15.05 -4.38 -14.54
C LEU A 47 14.23 -3.53 -13.58
N LEU A 48 13.94 -2.28 -13.95
CA LEU A 48 13.18 -1.31 -13.15
C LEU A 48 11.68 -1.67 -13.10
N ILE A 49 11.09 -2.21 -14.18
CA ILE A 49 9.73 -2.75 -14.13
C ILE A 49 9.65 -3.90 -13.12
N LEU A 50 10.56 -4.87 -13.23
CA LEU A 50 10.55 -6.05 -12.36
C LEU A 50 10.83 -5.69 -10.91
N LEU A 51 11.95 -5.02 -10.62
CA LEU A 51 12.32 -4.64 -9.26
C LEU A 51 11.42 -3.54 -8.69
N GLY A 52 11.07 -2.53 -9.48
CA GLY A 52 10.21 -1.43 -9.05
C GLY A 52 8.79 -1.89 -8.73
N SER A 53 8.20 -2.75 -9.57
CA SER A 53 6.88 -3.33 -9.27
C SER A 53 6.92 -4.27 -8.07
N LEU A 54 8.00 -5.04 -7.89
CA LEU A 54 8.17 -5.92 -6.74
C LEU A 54 8.29 -5.10 -5.44
N MET A 55 9.14 -4.07 -5.45
CA MET A 55 9.34 -3.19 -4.29
C MET A 55 8.05 -2.47 -3.90
N VAL A 56 7.32 -1.91 -4.87
CA VAL A 56 6.03 -1.24 -4.61
C VAL A 56 5.01 -2.22 -3.99
N ARG A 57 4.97 -3.48 -4.45
CA ARG A 57 4.12 -4.52 -3.85
C ARG A 57 4.51 -4.80 -2.40
N VAL A 58 5.78 -5.08 -2.15
CA VAL A 58 6.28 -5.43 -0.80
C VAL A 58 6.04 -4.29 0.17
N TYR A 59 6.37 -3.05 -0.21
CA TYR A 59 6.12 -1.88 0.64
C TYR A 59 4.64 -1.69 0.96
N CYS A 60 3.76 -1.78 -0.04
CA CYS A 60 2.33 -1.62 0.17
C CYS A 60 1.76 -2.70 1.11
N GLU A 61 2.14 -3.97 0.89
CA GLU A 61 1.72 -5.10 1.72
C GLU A 61 2.17 -4.92 3.17
N LEU A 62 3.41 -4.49 3.40
CA LEU A 62 3.93 -4.22 4.74
C LEU A 62 3.15 -3.10 5.44
N VAL A 63 2.82 -2.02 4.74
CA VAL A 63 2.07 -0.92 5.35
C VAL A 63 0.64 -1.35 5.70
N ILE A 64 -0.05 -2.06 4.80
CA ILE A 64 -1.40 -2.60 5.08
C ILE A 64 -1.36 -3.59 6.25
N LEU A 65 -0.35 -4.47 6.27
CA LEU A 65 -0.15 -5.44 7.34
C LEU A 65 0.06 -4.77 8.70
N LEU A 66 0.84 -3.68 8.76
CA LEU A 66 1.01 -2.90 9.98
C LEU A 66 -0.32 -2.30 10.47
N PHE A 67 -1.13 -1.72 9.57
CA PHE A 67 -2.46 -1.22 9.93
C PHE A 67 -3.39 -2.33 10.44
N ARG A 68 -3.30 -3.52 9.84
CA ARG A 68 -4.07 -4.70 10.26
C ARG A 68 -3.66 -5.20 11.65
N ILE A 69 -2.35 -5.18 11.96
CA ILE A 69 -1.85 -5.49 13.30
C ILE A 69 -2.34 -4.46 14.31
N TYR A 70 -2.27 -3.17 13.98
CA TYR A 70 -2.73 -2.09 14.86
C TYR A 70 -4.22 -2.23 15.22
N ASP A 71 -5.07 -2.56 14.25
CA ASP A 71 -6.49 -2.79 14.52
C ASP A 71 -6.73 -4.04 15.39
N SER A 72 -5.97 -5.11 15.14
CA SER A 72 -6.01 -6.33 15.95
C SER A 72 -5.63 -6.07 17.41
N LEU A 73 -4.61 -5.25 17.66
CA LEU A 73 -4.20 -4.83 19.00
C LEU A 73 -5.29 -4.01 19.70
N ARG A 74 -5.87 -3.03 18.98
CA ARG A 74 -6.95 -2.18 19.50
C ARG A 74 -8.23 -2.97 19.82
N ALA A 75 -8.49 -4.06 19.09
CA ALA A 75 -9.60 -4.97 19.36
C ALA A 75 -9.41 -5.77 20.65
N ILE A 76 -8.16 -6.10 21.02
CA ILE A 76 -7.84 -6.82 22.27
C ILE A 76 -7.96 -5.87 23.47
N GLU A 77 -7.47 -4.64 23.36
CA GLU A 77 -7.57 -3.60 24.40
C GLU A 77 -9.03 -3.37 24.84
N GLY A 78 -9.95 -3.27 23.86
CA GLY A 78 -11.38 -3.08 24.15
C GLY A 78 -12.06 -4.22 24.90
N LYS A 79 -11.53 -5.45 24.82
CA LYS A 79 -12.05 -6.62 25.55
C LYS A 79 -11.48 -6.74 26.97
N GLY A 80 -10.27 -6.24 27.22
CA GLY A 80 -9.66 -6.24 28.56
C GLY A 80 -10.34 -5.29 29.54
N SER A 81 -10.85 -4.15 29.07
CA SER A 81 -11.48 -3.13 29.93
C SER A 81 -12.93 -3.45 30.34
N GLY A 82 -13.60 -4.42 29.70
CA GLY A 82 -14.97 -4.81 30.03
C GLY A 82 -15.10 -5.93 31.06
N SER A 83 -13.98 -6.54 31.48
CA SER A 83 -13.96 -7.61 32.49
C SER A 83 -13.69 -7.10 33.92
N ILE A 84 -13.47 -5.80 34.09
CA ILE A 84 -13.13 -5.15 35.37
C ILE A 84 -14.15 -4.09 35.82
N ALA A 85 -15.28 -3.96 35.11
CA ALA A 85 -16.37 -3.04 35.44
C ALA A 85 -17.65 -3.82 35.76
#